data_AF-A0A2S7IFV6-F1
#
_entry.id   AF-A0A2S7IFV6-F1
#
_cell.length_a   1.000
_cell.length_b   1.000
_cell.length_c   1.000
_cell.angle_alpha   90.00
_cell.angle_beta   90.00
_cell.angle_gamma   90.00
#
_symmetry.space_group_name_H-M   'P 1'
#
loop_
_entity.id
_entity.type
_entity.pdbx_description
1 polymer ?
#
loop_
_entity_poly.entity_id
_entity_poly.type
_entity_poly.pdbx_seq_one_letter_code
_entity_poly.pdbx_strand_id
1 'polypeptide(L)'
;MKTFVSGVILAVGLWSAACTSSSDTAITVKDNEEAYTFSAHYDKSRTAALQEYLTDALGPEAWTSQVDINQTTTLPDQTTFHVEASAGQLAIEMDKSSNKPAAYQRLKKVCEGMRNVILDK
;
A
#
# COMPACT_ATOMS: atom_id res chain seq x y z
N MET A 1 14.10 52.11 26.68
CA MET A 1 13.29 50.89 26.96
C MET A 1 13.17 50.18 25.60
N LYS A 2 14.01 49.18 25.28
CA LYS A 2 13.82 47.72 25.50
C LYS A 2 12.40 47.28 25.11
N THR A 3 12.10 46.30 24.24
CA THR A 3 12.77 45.42 23.27
C THR A 3 11.61 44.67 22.59
N PHE A 4 11.78 44.29 21.31
CA PHE A 4 11.14 43.21 20.54
C PHE A 4 9.99 42.40 21.19
N VAL A 5 8.85 42.32 20.51
CA VAL A 5 7.87 41.23 20.70
C VAL A 5 7.89 40.35 19.46
N SER A 6 8.64 39.26 19.57
CA SER A 6 8.61 38.13 18.64
C SER A 6 7.27 37.42 18.71
N GLY A 7 6.59 37.31 17.57
CA GLY A 7 5.45 36.41 17.41
C GLY A 7 5.92 34.95 17.43
N VAL A 8 5.49 34.19 18.43
CA VAL A 8 5.67 32.75 18.52
C VAL A 8 4.53 32.09 17.74
N ILE A 9 4.86 31.46 16.61
CA ILE A 9 3.94 30.56 15.89
C ILE A 9 4.18 29.16 16.46
N LEU A 10 3.26 28.71 17.31
CA LEU A 10 3.15 27.32 17.76
C LEU A 10 2.52 26.49 16.64
N ALA A 11 3.35 25.92 15.77
CA ALA A 11 2.91 24.88 14.83
C ALA A 11 2.84 23.55 15.57
N VAL A 12 1.65 23.20 16.06
CA VAL A 12 1.31 21.84 16.49
C VAL A 12 1.02 21.03 15.23
N GLY A 13 2.01 20.28 14.76
CA GLY A 13 1.92 19.49 13.53
C GLY A 13 2.35 18.05 13.75
N LEU A 14 1.33 17.20 13.94
CA LEU A 14 1.25 15.79 13.54
C LEU A 14 2.23 14.80 14.19
N TRP A 15 1.71 14.12 15.22
CA TRP A 15 2.03 12.72 15.49
C TRP A 15 1.86 11.88 14.23
N SER A 16 2.94 11.22 13.78
CA SER A 16 2.89 9.97 13.02
C SER A 16 4.28 9.38 12.91
N ALA A 17 4.58 8.41 13.76
CA ALA A 17 5.31 7.20 13.37
C ALA A 17 5.32 6.27 14.59
N ALA A 18 4.29 5.43 14.70
CA ALA A 18 4.45 4.19 15.43
C ALA A 18 5.45 3.33 14.64
N CYS A 19 6.74 3.52 14.91
CA CYS A 19 7.78 2.59 14.50
C CYS A 19 7.68 1.37 15.42
N THR A 20 6.97 0.34 14.98
CA THR A 20 7.20 -1.01 15.53
C THR A 20 8.18 -1.70 14.60
N SER A 21 9.46 -1.67 14.98
CA SER A 21 10.53 -2.38 14.31
C SER A 21 10.57 -3.81 14.84
N SER A 22 9.72 -4.67 14.30
CA SER A 22 9.97 -6.11 14.24
C SER A 22 10.70 -6.40 12.92
N SER A 23 11.88 -6.98 13.02
CA SER A 23 13.03 -6.83 12.12
C SER A 23 12.89 -7.24 10.64
N ASP A 24 11.75 -7.75 10.18
CA ASP A 24 11.63 -8.28 8.81
C ASP A 24 10.37 -7.80 8.06
N THR A 25 9.57 -6.93 8.67
CA THR A 25 8.34 -6.39 8.04
C THR A 25 8.41 -4.89 7.86
N ALA A 26 8.29 -4.43 6.61
CA ALA A 26 8.29 -3.02 6.25
C ALA A 26 7.20 -2.74 5.22
N ILE A 27 6.32 -1.78 5.51
CA ILE A 27 5.23 -1.37 4.60
C ILE A 27 5.40 0.12 4.28
N THR A 28 5.55 0.42 2.99
CA THR A 28 5.65 1.77 2.44
C THR A 28 4.41 2.07 1.60
N VAL A 29 3.77 3.21 1.87
CA VAL A 29 2.66 3.72 1.05
C VAL A 29 3.02 5.11 0.57
N LYS A 30 2.95 5.32 -0.74
CA LYS A 30 3.10 6.63 -1.37
C LYS A 30 1.81 6.96 -2.10
N ASP A 31 1.29 8.13 -1.83
CA ASP A 31 -0.02 8.57 -2.31
C ASP A 31 0.12 10.04 -2.74
N ASN A 32 0.37 10.27 -4.02
CA ASN A 32 0.52 11.61 -4.59
C ASN A 32 -0.60 11.89 -5.60
N GLU A 33 -0.57 13.02 -6.30
CA GLU A 33 -1.66 13.39 -7.23
C GLU A 33 -1.78 12.46 -8.43
N GLU A 34 -0.67 11.89 -8.90
CA GLU A 34 -0.59 11.11 -10.13
C GLU A 34 -0.71 9.60 -9.88
N ALA A 35 -0.17 9.12 -8.78
CA ALA A 35 0.01 7.70 -8.53
C ALA A 35 -0.25 7.30 -7.07
N TYR A 36 -0.66 6.06 -6.90
CA TYR A 36 -0.72 5.36 -5.63
C TYR A 36 0.21 4.15 -5.68
N THR A 37 1.15 4.07 -4.74
CA THR A 37 2.09 2.97 -4.61
C THR A 37 1.98 2.36 -3.22
N PHE A 38 1.86 1.04 -3.18
CA PHE A 38 1.93 0.23 -1.97
C PHE A 38 3.09 -0.75 -2.13
N SER A 39 4.04 -0.77 -1.20
CA SER A 39 5.13 -1.73 -1.20
C SER A 39 5.28 -2.34 0.18
N ALA A 40 5.42 -3.66 0.24
CA ALA A 40 5.60 -4.39 1.47
C ALA A 40 6.72 -5.41 1.35
N HIS A 41 7.56 -5.45 2.37
CA HIS A 41 8.45 -6.56 2.69
C HIS A 41 7.93 -7.23 3.96
N TYR A 42 7.88 -8.55 3.98
CA TYR A 42 7.24 -9.30 5.05
C TYR A 42 7.79 -10.73 5.14
N ASP A 43 7.50 -11.42 6.24
CA ASP A 43 7.90 -12.82 6.42
C ASP A 43 7.29 -13.71 5.32
N LYS A 44 8.12 -14.51 4.64
CA LYS A 44 7.68 -15.36 3.53
C LYS A 44 6.51 -16.29 3.89
N SER A 45 6.35 -16.68 5.15
CA SER A 45 5.21 -17.46 5.64
C SER A 45 3.86 -16.76 5.47
N ARG A 46 3.82 -15.42 5.38
CA ARG A 46 2.61 -14.63 5.13
C ARG A 46 2.19 -14.59 3.66
N THR A 47 3.06 -15.00 2.74
CA THR A 47 2.78 -14.95 1.29
C THR A 47 1.48 -15.68 0.94
N ALA A 48 1.26 -16.87 1.53
CA ALA A 48 0.05 -17.65 1.28
C ALA A 48 -1.23 -16.94 1.78
N ALA A 49 -1.20 -16.40 3.00
CA ALA A 49 -2.34 -15.66 3.56
C ALA A 49 -2.64 -14.38 2.76
N LEU A 50 -1.60 -13.69 2.28
CA LEU A 50 -1.75 -12.50 1.46
C LEU A 50 -2.33 -12.82 0.08
N GLN A 51 -1.88 -13.93 -0.53
CA GLN A 51 -2.41 -14.41 -1.80
C GLN A 51 -3.90 -14.80 -1.68
N GLU A 52 -4.28 -15.49 -0.61
CA GLU A 52 -5.68 -15.84 -0.33
C GLU A 52 -6.53 -14.58 -0.20
N TYR A 53 -6.09 -13.60 0.58
CA TYR A 53 -6.78 -12.32 0.74
C TYR A 53 -6.94 -11.57 -0.59
N LEU A 54 -5.88 -11.50 -1.41
CA LEU A 54 -5.95 -10.82 -2.72
C LEU A 54 -6.90 -11.52 -3.69
N THR A 55 -6.88 -12.85 -3.68
CA THR A 55 -7.78 -13.66 -4.52
C THR A 55 -9.25 -13.43 -4.11
N ASP A 56 -9.55 -13.34 -2.82
CA ASP A 56 -10.90 -13.03 -2.32
C ASP A 56 -11.32 -11.58 -2.65
N ALA A 57 -10.41 -10.62 -2.45
CA ALA A 57 -10.72 -9.19 -2.61
C ALA A 57 -10.84 -8.73 -4.07
N LEU A 58 -10.02 -9.29 -4.96
CA LEU A 58 -9.87 -8.83 -6.35
C LEU A 58 -10.19 -9.90 -7.40
N GLY A 59 -10.33 -11.17 -7.00
CA GLY A 59 -10.52 -12.30 -7.90
C GLY A 59 -9.22 -13.00 -8.30
N PRO A 60 -9.32 -14.20 -8.90
CA PRO A 60 -8.16 -15.03 -9.26
C PRO A 60 -7.27 -14.41 -10.35
N GLU A 61 -7.80 -13.48 -11.14
CA GLU A 61 -7.04 -12.75 -12.16
C GLU A 61 -5.97 -11.82 -11.55
N ALA A 62 -6.13 -11.39 -10.31
CA ALA A 62 -5.22 -10.45 -9.65
C ALA A 62 -3.90 -11.08 -9.20
N TRP A 63 -3.87 -12.40 -9.01
CA TRP A 63 -2.69 -13.12 -8.59
C TRP A 63 -2.69 -14.55 -9.13
N THR A 64 -1.83 -14.82 -10.12
CA THR A 64 -1.61 -16.19 -10.59
C THR A 64 -0.76 -16.94 -9.57
N SER A 65 -0.93 -18.27 -9.45
CA SER A 65 -0.16 -19.09 -8.50
C SER A 65 1.35 -19.19 -8.82
N GLN A 66 1.89 -18.28 -9.63
CA GLN A 66 3.30 -18.21 -9.96
C GLN A 66 4.09 -17.62 -8.79
N VAL A 67 5.29 -18.16 -8.60
CA VAL A 67 6.20 -17.81 -7.51
C VAL A 67 6.63 -16.34 -7.58
N ASP A 68 6.69 -15.78 -8.79
CA ASP A 68 7.03 -14.40 -9.07
C ASP A 68 6.06 -13.83 -10.11
N ILE A 69 5.50 -12.66 -9.80
CA ILE A 69 4.58 -11.92 -10.67
C ILE A 69 5.19 -10.55 -10.94
N ASN A 70 5.14 -10.12 -12.18
CA ASN A 70 5.42 -8.74 -12.58
C ASN A 70 4.57 -8.44 -13.81
N GLN A 71 3.39 -7.85 -13.60
CA GLN A 71 2.45 -7.61 -14.68
C GLN A 71 1.49 -6.46 -14.37
N THR A 72 0.98 -5.84 -15.43
CA THR A 72 -0.20 -4.98 -15.36
C THR A 72 -1.46 -5.81 -15.40
N THR A 73 -2.33 -5.62 -14.41
CA THR A 73 -3.63 -6.30 -14.29
C THR A 73 -4.75 -5.30 -14.50
N THR A 74 -5.76 -5.69 -15.28
CA THR A 74 -7.01 -4.95 -15.43
C THR A 74 -8.17 -5.79 -14.87
N LEU A 75 -8.86 -5.26 -13.86
CA LEU A 75 -10.02 -5.90 -13.25
C LEU A 75 -11.28 -5.71 -14.12
N PRO A 76 -12.36 -6.50 -13.89
CA PRO A 76 -13.61 -6.37 -14.64
C PRO A 76 -14.26 -4.98 -14.59
N ASP A 77 -14.00 -4.19 -13.55
CA ASP A 77 -14.48 -2.80 -13.42
C ASP A 77 -13.60 -1.77 -14.16
N GLN A 78 -12.65 -2.24 -14.98
CA GLN A 78 -11.65 -1.48 -15.73
C GLN A 78 -10.56 -0.83 -14.86
N THR A 79 -10.48 -1.19 -13.58
CA THR A 79 -9.36 -0.78 -12.73
C THR A 79 -8.07 -1.41 -13.23
N THR A 80 -7.09 -0.59 -13.58
CA THR A 80 -5.79 -1.05 -14.08
C THR A 80 -4.67 -0.66 -13.12
N PHE A 81 -3.85 -1.62 -12.73
CA PHE A 81 -2.70 -1.41 -11.86
C PHE A 81 -1.58 -2.39 -12.18
N HIS A 82 -0.36 -1.98 -11.86
CA HIS A 82 0.82 -2.83 -11.92
C HIS A 82 0.98 -3.58 -10.60
N VAL A 83 1.29 -4.87 -10.68
CA VAL A 83 1.58 -5.70 -9.51
C VAL A 83 2.88 -6.45 -9.71
N GLU A 84 3.76 -6.34 -8.72
CA GLU A 84 4.96 -7.14 -8.60
C GLU A 84 4.92 -7.90 -7.29
N ALA A 85 5.15 -9.20 -7.34
CA ALA A 85 5.06 -10.05 -6.16
C ALA A 85 6.07 -11.18 -6.20
N SER A 86 6.57 -11.53 -5.03
CA SER A 86 7.37 -12.73 -4.79
C SER A 86 7.25 -13.13 -3.33
N ALA A 87 7.83 -14.28 -2.94
CA ALA A 87 7.80 -14.71 -1.56
C ALA A 87 8.45 -13.68 -0.61
N GLY A 88 7.64 -13.05 0.25
CA GLY A 88 8.06 -12.02 1.20
C GLY A 88 8.12 -10.59 0.65
N GLN A 89 7.64 -10.36 -0.58
CA GLN A 89 7.60 -9.03 -1.19
C GLN A 89 6.34 -8.82 -2.01
N LEU A 90 5.78 -7.61 -1.92
CA LEU A 90 4.67 -7.16 -2.76
C LEU A 90 4.85 -5.69 -3.09
N ALA A 91 4.66 -5.32 -4.35
CA ALA A 91 4.49 -3.95 -4.80
C ALA A 91 3.25 -3.84 -5.69
N ILE A 92 2.46 -2.81 -5.46
CA ILE A 92 1.31 -2.44 -6.27
C ILE A 92 1.45 -0.97 -6.63
N GLU A 93 1.25 -0.65 -7.89
CA GLU A 93 1.26 0.71 -8.39
C GLU A 93 0.04 0.99 -9.27
N MET A 94 -0.66 2.08 -8.99
CA MET A 94 -1.78 2.55 -9.79
C MET A 94 -1.51 3.98 -10.25
N ASP A 95 -1.56 4.19 -11.55
CA ASP A 95 -1.72 5.52 -12.15
C ASP A 95 -3.17 5.98 -11.98
N LYS A 96 -3.36 7.06 -11.21
CA LYS A 96 -4.67 7.65 -10.92
C LYS A 96 -5.24 8.41 -12.11
N SER A 97 -4.40 8.91 -13.01
CA SER A 97 -4.85 9.62 -14.22
C SER A 97 -5.50 8.66 -15.22
N SER A 98 -5.04 7.41 -15.23
CA SER A 98 -5.57 6.32 -16.07
C SER A 98 -6.75 5.57 -15.44
N ASN A 99 -7.15 5.92 -14.21
CA ASN A 99 -8.19 5.22 -13.45
C ASN A 99 -9.29 6.16 -12.95
N LYS A 100 -10.50 5.63 -12.74
CA LYS A 100 -11.58 6.40 -12.10
C LYS A 100 -11.26 6.63 -10.62
N PRO A 101 -11.67 7.75 -10.01
CA PRO A 101 -11.46 7.99 -8.57
C PRO A 101 -11.97 6.87 -7.66
N ALA A 102 -13.09 6.22 -8.03
CA ALA A 102 -13.64 5.09 -7.30
C ALA A 102 -12.72 3.85 -7.30
N ALA A 103 -11.99 3.61 -8.41
CA ALA A 103 -11.04 2.52 -8.54
C ALA A 103 -9.86 2.69 -7.57
N TYR A 104 -9.31 3.92 -7.49
CA TYR A 104 -8.29 4.27 -6.50
C TYR A 104 -8.77 4.02 -5.07
N GLN A 105 -9.96 4.49 -4.71
CA GLN A 105 -10.52 4.30 -3.36
C GLN A 105 -10.70 2.81 -3.02
N ARG A 106 -11.13 2.00 -4.00
CA ARG A 106 -11.25 0.55 -3.83
C ARG A 106 -9.89 -0.10 -3.63
N LEU A 107 -8.91 0.16 -4.51
CA LEU A 107 -7.57 -0.42 -4.41
C LEU A 107 -6.90 -0.04 -3.08
N LYS A 108 -7.03 1.21 -2.66
CA LYS A 108 -6.51 1.69 -1.37
C LYS A 108 -7.07 0.89 -0.19
N LYS A 109 -8.39 0.62 -0.17
CA LYS A 109 -9.01 -0.24 0.86
C LYS A 109 -8.49 -1.66 0.84
N VAL A 110 -8.28 -2.23 -0.35
CA VAL A 110 -7.68 -3.57 -0.48
C VAL A 110 -6.27 -3.57 0.12
N CYS A 111 -5.44 -2.58 -0.21
CA CYS A 111 -4.09 -2.43 0.35
C CYS A 111 -4.08 -2.20 1.87
N GLU A 112 -5.08 -1.52 2.41
CA GLU A 112 -5.25 -1.38 3.87
C GLU A 112 -5.56 -2.72 4.53
N GLY A 113 -6.41 -3.56 3.93
CA GLY A 113 -6.64 -4.91 4.44
C GLY A 113 -5.42 -5.83 4.29
N MET A 114 -4.64 -5.70 3.19
CA MET A 114 -3.36 -6.40 3.04
C MET A 114 -2.38 -6.04 4.16
N ARG A 115 -2.31 -4.76 4.53
CA ARG A 115 -1.49 -4.31 5.67
C ARG A 115 -1.89 -5.06 6.94
N ASN A 116 -3.18 -5.29 7.19
CA ASN A 116 -3.62 -6.05 8.35
C ASN A 116 -3.16 -7.50 8.28
N VAL A 117 -3.30 -8.17 7.13
CA VAL A 117 -2.84 -9.57 6.93
C VAL A 117 -1.33 -9.70 7.15
N ILE A 118 -0.55 -8.72 6.69
CA ILE A 118 0.92 -8.71 6.83
C ILE A 118 1.34 -8.51 8.29
N LEU A 119 0.62 -7.66 9.03
CA LEU A 119 0.94 -7.31 10.42
C LEU A 119 0.31 -8.26 11.44
N ASP A 120 -0.64 -9.09 11.04
CA ASP A 120 -1.25 -10.10 11.90
C ASP A 120 -0.22 -11.13 12.34
N LYS A 121 -0.32 -11.63 13.58
CA LYS A 121 0.67 -12.52 14.21
C LYS A 121 0.18 -13.95 14.28
#